data_AF-A0A932ZKU6-F1
#
_entry.id   AF-A0A932ZKU6-F1
#
_cell.length_a   1.000
_cell.length_b   1.000
_cell.length_c   1.000
_cell.angle_alpha   90.00
_cell.angle_beta   90.00
_cell.angle_gamma   90.00
#
_symmetry.space_group_name_H-M   'P 1'
#
loop_
_entity.id
_entity.type
_entity.pdbx_description
1 polymer ?
#
loop_
_entity_poly.entity_id
_entity_poly.type
_entity_poly.pdbx_seq_one_letter_code
_entity_poly.pdbx_strand_id
1 'polypeptide(L)'
;MHKPDTDPSAQKIFDQMIRQLSDEERFFRGLSLTHFSRSLCLSGIQDRHAAASSDEIKILFFEHLYGGDFSSDIKQRIHQHLLENGLATTTSLP
;
A
#
# COMPACT_ATOMS: atom_id res chain seq x y z
N MET A 1 6.78 -3.59 31.20
CA MET A 1 7.09 -2.47 30.28
C MET A 1 7.77 -3.09 29.06
N HIS A 2 7.14 -3.05 27.89
CA HIS A 2 7.67 -3.69 26.67
C HIS A 2 8.84 -2.86 26.14
N LYS A 3 10.02 -3.48 26.01
CA LYS A 3 11.17 -2.85 25.36
C LYS A 3 10.93 -2.93 23.84
N PRO A 4 11.02 -1.82 23.08
CA PRO A 4 10.87 -1.87 21.64
C PRO A 4 12.01 -2.69 21.02
N ASP A 5 11.68 -3.49 20.01
CA ASP A 5 12.64 -4.32 19.26
C ASP A 5 13.63 -3.48 18.43
N THR A 6 13.31 -2.21 18.21
CA THR A 6 14.13 -1.25 17.48
C THR A 6 14.97 -0.41 18.44
N ASP A 7 16.28 -0.32 18.18
CA ASP A 7 17.19 0.55 18.91
C ASP A 7 16.80 2.04 18.74
N PRO A 8 16.72 2.84 19.81
CA PRO A 8 16.40 4.27 19.72
C PRO A 8 17.31 5.08 18.78
N SER A 9 18.54 4.63 18.57
CA SER A 9 19.49 5.25 17.63
C SER A 9 19.08 5.10 16.16
N ALA A 10 18.25 4.13 15.81
CA ALA A 10 17.77 3.91 14.45
C ALA A 10 16.97 5.13 13.94
N GLN A 11 16.15 5.75 14.79
CA GLN A 11 15.41 6.96 14.43
C GLN A 11 16.35 8.11 14.08
N LYS A 12 17.43 8.26 14.85
CA LYS A 12 18.43 9.32 14.61
C LYS A 12 19.14 9.13 13.26
N ILE A 13 19.47 7.89 12.91
CA ILE A 13 20.09 7.55 11.62
C ILE A 13 19.11 7.82 10.49
N PHE A 14 17.85 7.39 10.63
CA PHE A 14 16.80 7.66 9.65
C PHE A 14 16.61 9.17 9.42
N ASP A 15 16.49 9.96 10.48
CA ASP A 15 16.33 11.42 10.38
C ASP A 15 17.52 12.07 9.68
N GLN A 16 18.75 11.61 9.95
CA GLN A 16 19.95 12.08 9.26
C GLN A 16 19.91 11.78 7.77
N MET A 17 19.52 10.56 7.38
CA MET A 17 19.38 10.17 5.99
C MET A 17 18.32 11.00 5.26
N ILE A 18 17.17 11.24 5.89
CA ILE A 18 16.10 12.08 5.30
C ILE A 18 16.55 13.53 5.15
N ARG A 19 17.29 14.07 6.12
CA ARG A 19 17.81 15.45 6.07
C ARG A 19 18.81 15.69 4.95
N GLN A 20 19.50 14.66 4.47
CA GLN A 20 20.44 14.74 3.35
C GLN A 20 19.74 14.81 1.98
N LEU A 21 18.45 14.46 1.92
CA LEU A 21 17.66 14.52 0.70
C LEU A 21 17.06 15.92 0.52
N SER A 22 17.00 16.36 -0.74
CA SER A 22 16.18 17.49 -1.17
C SER A 22 14.68 17.19 -0.97
N ASP A 23 13.85 18.24 -0.98
CA ASP A 23 12.40 18.07 -0.82
C ASP A 23 11.78 17.24 -1.96
N GLU A 24 12.31 17.39 -3.18
CA GLU A 24 11.91 16.59 -4.34
C GLU A 24 12.26 15.10 -4.15
N GLU A 25 13.47 14.79 -3.70
CA GLU A 25 13.88 13.40 -3.43
C GLU A 25 13.09 12.77 -2.28
N ARG A 26 12.75 13.54 -1.25
CA ARG A 26 11.87 13.07 -0.17
C ARG A 26 10.49 12.70 -0.71
N PHE A 27 9.94 13.55 -1.57
CA PHE A 27 8.65 13.29 -2.21
C PHE A 27 8.69 12.01 -3.05
N PHE A 28 9.67 11.86 -3.93
CA PHE A 28 9.81 10.65 -4.76
C PHE A 28 10.08 9.39 -3.93
N ARG A 29 10.84 9.48 -2.83
CA ARG A 29 11.00 8.34 -1.91
C ARG A 29 9.69 7.95 -1.22
N GLY A 30 8.85 8.91 -0.84
CA GLY A 30 7.53 8.61 -0.29
C GLY A 30 6.65 7.87 -1.30
N LEU A 31 6.68 8.32 -2.57
CA LEU A 31 5.97 7.65 -3.66
C LEU A 31 6.53 6.26 -3.94
N SER A 32 7.86 6.08 -3.93
CA SER A 32 8.49 4.79 -4.19
C SER A 32 8.16 3.77 -3.10
N LEU A 33 8.10 4.19 -1.83
CA LEU A 33 7.66 3.34 -0.73
C LEU A 33 6.20 2.91 -0.90
N THR A 34 5.33 3.82 -1.33
CA THR A 34 3.92 3.52 -1.62
C THR A 34 3.80 2.49 -2.74
N HIS A 35 4.54 2.68 -3.84
CA HIS A 35 4.57 1.75 -4.97
C HIS A 35 5.12 0.37 -4.56
N PHE A 36 6.22 0.35 -3.82
CA PHE A 36 6.83 -0.88 -3.32
C PHE A 36 5.87 -1.64 -2.40
N SER A 37 5.24 -0.95 -1.45
CA SER A 37 4.30 -1.55 -0.51
C SER A 37 3.08 -2.14 -1.23
N ARG A 38 2.54 -1.41 -2.21
CA ARG A 38 1.46 -1.92 -3.07
C ARG A 38 1.88 -3.18 -3.81
N SER A 39 3.07 -3.16 -4.44
CA SER A 39 3.58 -4.30 -5.21
C SER A 39 3.76 -5.53 -4.33
N LEU A 40 4.36 -5.37 -3.14
CA LEU A 40 4.57 -6.44 -2.18
C LEU A 40 3.25 -7.08 -1.73
N CYS A 41 2.25 -6.25 -1.40
CA CYS A 41 0.93 -6.72 -1.01
C CYS A 41 0.24 -7.48 -2.15
N LEU A 42 0.26 -6.94 -3.37
CA LEU A 42 -0.34 -7.58 -4.54
C LEU A 42 0.32 -8.92 -4.83
N SER A 43 1.65 -9.01 -4.81
CA SER A 43 2.37 -10.28 -5.01
C SER A 43 1.96 -11.33 -4.00
N GLY A 44 1.86 -10.96 -2.71
CA GLY A 44 1.40 -11.89 -1.67
C GLY A 44 -0.06 -12.34 -1.83
N ILE A 45 -0.94 -11.45 -2.29
CA ILE A 45 -2.34 -11.80 -2.55
C ILE A 45 -2.45 -12.72 -3.77
N GLN A 46 -1.73 -12.40 -4.86
CA GLN A 46 -1.71 -13.22 -6.07
C GLN A 46 -1.17 -14.62 -5.80
N ASP A 47 -0.13 -14.75 -4.97
CA ASP A 47 0.43 -16.03 -4.57
C ASP A 47 -0.60 -16.90 -3.81
N ARG A 48 -1.33 -16.30 -2.86
CA ARG A 48 -2.38 -17.00 -2.09
C ARG A 48 -3.65 -17.29 -2.90
N HIS A 49 -3.89 -16.52 -3.96
CA HIS A 49 -5.12 -16.58 -4.76
C HIS A 49 -4.79 -16.69 -6.26
N ALA A 50 -3.98 -17.68 -6.63
CA ALA A 50 -3.44 -17.83 -7.99
C ALA A 50 -4.50 -17.95 -9.10
N ALA A 51 -5.71 -18.39 -8.77
CA ALA A 51 -6.83 -18.52 -9.71
C ALA A 51 -7.76 -17.29 -9.75
N ALA A 52 -7.52 -16.29 -8.90
CA ALA A 52 -8.35 -15.10 -8.86
C ALA A 52 -8.13 -14.22 -10.11
N SER A 53 -9.21 -13.71 -10.65
CA SER A 53 -9.21 -12.70 -11.69
C SER A 53 -8.63 -11.37 -11.19
N SER A 54 -8.25 -10.50 -12.12
CA SER A 54 -7.75 -9.16 -11.79
C SER A 54 -8.71 -8.36 -10.91
N ASP A 55 -10.02 -8.49 -11.13
CA ASP A 55 -11.04 -7.78 -10.36
C ASP A 55 -11.21 -8.34 -8.94
N GLU A 56 -11.15 -9.66 -8.79
CA GLU A 56 -11.12 -10.31 -7.48
C GLU A 56 -9.87 -9.90 -6.69
N ILE A 57 -8.70 -9.82 -7.34
CA ILE A 57 -7.47 -9.34 -6.70
C ILE A 57 -7.61 -7.90 -6.18
N LYS A 58 -8.31 -7.01 -6.89
CA LYS A 58 -8.57 -5.64 -6.42
C LYS A 58 -9.43 -5.62 -5.16
N ILE A 59 -10.49 -6.43 -5.14
CA ILE A 59 -11.38 -6.57 -3.99
C ILE A 59 -10.60 -7.14 -2.80
N LEU A 60 -9.82 -8.21 -3.01
CA LEU A 60 -8.98 -8.83 -1.98
C LEU A 60 -7.94 -7.85 -1.43
N PHE A 61 -7.35 -7.02 -2.29
CA PHE A 61 -6.42 -5.96 -1.87
C PHE A 61 -7.10 -4.92 -0.98
N PHE A 62 -8.30 -4.46 -1.36
CA PHE A 62 -9.08 -3.54 -0.54
C PHE A 62 -9.45 -4.15 0.82
N GLU A 63 -10.01 -5.36 0.83
CA GLU A 63 -10.42 -6.04 2.06
C GLU A 63 -9.22 -6.32 2.99
N HIS A 64 -8.05 -6.66 2.43
CA HIS A 64 -6.86 -6.93 3.22
C HIS A 64 -6.32 -5.69 3.94
N LEU A 65 -6.35 -4.52 3.29
CA LEU A 65 -5.80 -3.29 3.86
C LEU A 65 -6.80 -2.47 4.66
N TYR A 66 -8.07 -2.49 4.25
CA TYR A 66 -9.09 -1.56 4.75
C TYR A 66 -10.41 -2.24 5.14
N GLY A 67 -10.52 -3.57 5.01
CA GLY A 67 -11.74 -4.29 5.35
C GLY A 67 -12.15 -4.13 6.82
N GLY A 68 -11.22 -3.83 7.72
CA GLY A 68 -11.56 -3.55 9.12
C GLY A 68 -12.19 -2.17 9.35
N ASP A 69 -11.98 -1.23 8.43
CA ASP A 69 -12.22 0.19 8.68
C ASP A 69 -13.59 0.67 8.19
N PHE A 70 -14.29 -0.15 7.39
CA PHE A 70 -15.54 0.22 6.75
C PHE A 70 -16.70 -0.68 7.15
N SER A 71 -17.88 -0.08 7.31
CA SER A 71 -19.13 -0.80 7.48
C SER A 71 -19.53 -1.57 6.21
N SER A 72 -20.34 -2.62 6.36
CA SER A 72 -20.70 -3.52 5.26
C SER A 72 -21.36 -2.81 4.08
N ASP A 73 -22.17 -1.78 4.31
CA ASP A 73 -22.81 -0.98 3.28
C ASP A 73 -21.79 -0.16 2.46
N ILE A 74 -20.77 0.39 3.12
CA ILE A 74 -19.69 1.13 2.45
C ILE A 74 -18.83 0.16 1.63
N LYS A 75 -18.49 -1.00 2.18
CA LYS A 75 -17.74 -2.04 1.46
C LYS A 75 -18.43 -2.47 0.18
N GLN A 76 -19.73 -2.73 0.22
CA GLN A 76 -20.50 -3.12 -0.96
C GLN A 76 -20.44 -2.05 -2.06
N ARG A 77 -20.56 -0.78 -1.70
CA ARG A 77 -20.43 0.34 -2.64
C ARG A 77 -19.03 0.41 -3.25
N ILE A 78 -17.99 0.19 -2.45
CA ILE A 78 -16.60 0.18 -2.91
C ILE A 78 -16.35 -1.00 -3.85
N HIS A 79 -16.83 -2.21 -3.51
CA HIS A 79 -16.70 -3.38 -4.37
C HIS A 79 -17.35 -3.13 -5.73
N GLN A 80 -18.58 -2.62 -5.73
CA GLN A 80 -19.28 -2.27 -6.96
C GLN A 80 -18.48 -1.27 -7.79
N HIS A 81 -17.96 -0.21 -7.14
CA HIS A 81 -17.15 0.78 -7.82
C HIS A 81 -15.85 0.20 -8.42
N LEU A 82 -15.17 -0.71 -7.71
CA LEU A 82 -13.95 -1.37 -8.15
C LEU A 82 -14.18 -2.30 -9.35
N LEU A 83 -15.35 -2.97 -9.40
CA LEU A 83 -15.75 -3.80 -10.53
C LEU A 83 -16.09 -2.95 -11.77
N GLU A 84 -16.71 -1.79 -11.58
CA GLU A 84 -17.17 -0.92 -12.68
C GLU A 84 -16.04 -0.07 -13.29
N ASN A 85 -15.09 0.41 -12.47
CA ASN A 85 -14.13 1.44 -12.89
C ASN A 85 -12.66 0.99 -12.81
N GLY A 86 -12.38 -0.13 -12.12
CA GLY A 86 -11.02 -0.55 -11.80
C GLY A 86 -10.28 0.43 -10.88
N LEU A 87 -9.21 -0.03 -10.22
CA LEU A 87 -8.21 0.89 -9.68
C LEU A 87 -7.59 1.58 -10.87
N ALA A 88 -7.74 2.91 -10.99
CA ALA A 88 -7.07 3.70 -12.02
C ALA A 88 -5.63 3.18 -12.17
N THR A 89 -5.34 2.57 -13.33
CA THR A 89 -3.99 2.18 -13.70
C THR A 89 -3.19 3.45 -13.67
N THR A 90 -2.32 3.59 -12.67
CA THR A 90 -1.42 4.73 -12.55
C THR A 90 -0.68 4.85 -13.87
N THR A 91 -0.97 5.93 -14.57
CA THR A 91 -0.22 6.46 -15.69
C THR A 91 1.26 6.26 -15.39
N SER A 92 1.94 5.46 -16.22
CA SER A 92 3.39 5.49 -16.29
C SER A 92 3.79 6.93 -16.54
N LEU A 93 4.38 7.59 -15.55
CA LEU A 93 5.07 8.86 -15.78
C LEU A 93 6.20 8.58 -16.78
N PRO A 94 6.34 9.42 -17.83
CA PRO A 94 7.38 9.27 -18.84
C PRO A 94 8.80 9.41 -18.27
#